data_AF-A0A1I7TAI1-F1
#
_entry.id   AF-A0A1I7TAI1-F1
#
_cell.length_a   1.000
_cell.length_b   1.000
_cell.length_c   1.000
_cell.angle_alpha   90.00
_cell.angle_beta   90.00
_cell.angle_gamma   90.00
#
_symmetry.space_group_name_H-M   'P 1'
#
loop_
_entity.id
_entity.type
_entity.pdbx_description
1 polymer ?
#
loop_
_entity_poly.entity_id
_entity_poly.type
_entity_poly.pdbx_seq_one_letter_code
_entity_poly.pdbx_strand_id
1 'polypeptide(L)'
;MQSLRHQNVYFPSYSIHFLDSEDFILLIRNWVETNKPIGTCFTFSLNSEDNIAILILNRVKERLENATAGKKCINIPMRTSAILNISYFRDTATRLYLRMTVVQSSKLGIKIT
;
A
#
# COMPACT_ATOMS: atom_id res chain seq x y z
N MET A 1 -23.51 -12.79 11.46
CA MET A 1 -22.66 -12.38 10.33
C MET A 1 -21.20 -12.39 10.78
N GLN A 2 -20.37 -13.29 10.25
CA GLN A 2 -18.93 -13.30 10.54
C GLN A 2 -18.25 -12.20 9.70
N SER A 3 -17.75 -11.15 10.33
CA SER A 3 -16.91 -10.16 9.64
C SER A 3 -15.54 -10.80 9.39
N LEU A 4 -15.16 -11.00 8.13
CA LEU A 4 -13.76 -11.30 7.79
C LEU A 4 -12.92 -10.07 8.15
N ARG A 5 -12.31 -10.09 9.33
CA ARG A 5 -11.52 -8.96 9.87
C ARG A 5 -10.26 -8.68 9.05
N HIS A 6 -9.81 -9.64 8.24
CA HIS A 6 -8.64 -9.52 7.37
C HIS A 6 -9.06 -9.81 5.93
N GLN A 7 -9.31 -8.75 5.17
CA GLN A 7 -9.61 -8.87 3.75
C GLN A 7 -8.28 -8.93 3.00
N ASN A 8 -7.95 -10.12 2.49
CA ASN A 8 -6.88 -10.29 1.51
C ASN A 8 -7.52 -10.31 0.12
N VAL A 9 -7.30 -9.25 -0.66
CA VAL A 9 -7.89 -9.09 -1.99
C VAL A 9 -6.78 -9.04 -3.02
N TYR A 10 -6.90 -9.89 -4.03
CA TYR A 10 -5.95 -9.97 -5.13
C TYR A 10 -6.59 -9.49 -6.42
N PHE A 11 -5.91 -8.59 -7.12
CA PHE A 11 -6.33 -8.01 -8.38
C PHE A 11 -5.38 -8.52 -9.50
N PRO A 12 -5.78 -9.56 -10.28
CA PRO A 12 -4.90 -10.27 -11.22
C PRO A 12 -4.52 -9.48 -12.49
N SER A 13 -5.22 -8.38 -12.78
CA SER A 13 -4.91 -7.52 -13.91
C SER A 13 -5.50 -6.14 -13.61
N TYR A 14 -4.67 -5.22 -13.12
CA TYR A 14 -5.10 -3.86 -12.82
C TYR A 14 -4.44 -2.87 -13.75
N SER A 15 -5.22 -1.86 -14.15
CA SER A 15 -4.74 -0.82 -15.04
C SER A 15 -3.71 0.04 -14.33
N ILE A 16 -2.54 0.22 -14.96
CA ILE A 16 -1.55 1.21 -14.52
C ILE A 16 -2.17 2.61 -14.44
N HIS A 17 -3.18 2.90 -15.28
CA HIS A 17 -3.88 4.18 -15.25
C HIS A 17 -4.63 4.40 -13.94
N PHE A 18 -5.17 3.34 -13.32
CA PHE A 18 -5.79 3.49 -12.00
C PHE A 18 -4.73 3.77 -10.94
N LEU A 19 -3.64 3.01 -10.90
CA LEU A 19 -2.60 3.18 -9.87
C LEU A 19 -1.86 4.52 -10.01
N ASP A 20 -1.86 5.10 -11.20
CA ASP A 20 -1.38 6.45 -11.49
C ASP A 20 -2.52 7.49 -11.55
N SER A 21 -3.67 7.23 -10.92
CA SER A 21 -4.79 8.19 -10.86
C SER A 21 -4.99 8.76 -9.45
N GLU A 22 -5.79 9.83 -9.37
CA GLU A 22 -6.28 10.34 -8.09
C GLU A 22 -7.20 9.36 -7.37
N ASP A 23 -7.85 8.43 -8.08
CA ASP A 23 -8.70 7.41 -7.45
C ASP A 23 -7.90 6.47 -6.56
N PHE A 24 -6.67 6.15 -6.96
CA PHE A 24 -5.77 5.36 -6.12
C PHE A 24 -5.34 6.12 -4.87
N ILE A 25 -5.08 7.43 -5.00
CA ILE A 25 -4.78 8.30 -3.85
C ILE A 25 -5.99 8.38 -2.91
N LEU A 26 -7.21 8.49 -3.46
CA LEU A 26 -8.45 8.50 -2.69
C LEU A 26 -8.66 7.18 -1.94
N LEU A 27 -8.38 6.04 -2.59
CA LEU A 27 -8.41 4.72 -1.94
C LEU A 27 -7.46 4.67 -0.74
N ILE A 28 -6.22 5.15 -0.89
CA ILE A 28 -5.22 5.19 0.18
C ILE A 28 -5.68 6.08 1.34
N ARG A 29 -6.19 7.28 1.06
CA ARG A 29 -6.72 8.20 2.09
C ARG A 29 -7.86 7.55 2.87
N ASN A 30 -8.83 6.97 2.17
CA ASN A 30 -9.94 6.27 2.78
C ASN A 30 -9.47 5.11 3.69
N TRP A 31 -8.41 4.38 3.31
CA TRP A 31 -7.84 3.32 4.18
C TRP A 31 -7.26 3.87 5.49
N VAL A 32 -6.54 4.97 5.39
CA VAL A 32 -5.93 5.64 6.55
C VAL A 32 -7.00 6.22 7.46
N GLU A 33 -7.99 6.93 6.89
CA GLU A 33 -9.06 7.61 7.63
C GLU A 33 -10.04 6.64 8.31
N THR A 34 -10.39 5.54 7.62
CA THR A 34 -11.27 4.50 8.18
C THR A 34 -10.53 3.52 9.09
N ASN A 35 -9.23 3.74 9.31
CA ASN A 35 -8.38 2.93 10.18
C ASN A 35 -8.53 1.42 9.92
N LYS A 36 -8.35 1.02 8.65
CA LYS A 36 -8.49 -0.38 8.22
C LYS A 36 -7.76 -1.34 9.18
N PRO A 37 -8.33 -2.51 9.51
CA PRO A 37 -7.74 -3.42 10.47
C PRO A 37 -6.33 -3.88 10.08
N ILE A 38 -5.46 -4.02 11.07
CA ILE A 38 -4.14 -4.65 10.91
C ILE A 38 -4.31 -6.03 10.24
N GLY A 39 -3.46 -6.33 9.25
CA GLY A 39 -3.54 -7.56 8.46
C GLY A 39 -4.40 -7.45 7.20
N THR A 40 -5.16 -6.35 7.02
CA THR A 40 -5.83 -6.07 5.73
C THR A 40 -4.78 -5.90 4.63
N CYS A 41 -4.96 -6.56 3.49
CA CYS A 41 -3.97 -6.64 2.43
C CYS A 41 -4.61 -6.60 1.04
N PHE A 42 -4.26 -5.61 0.21
CA PHE A 42 -4.62 -5.58 -1.20
C PHE A 42 -3.36 -5.77 -2.04
N THR A 43 -3.40 -6.68 -3.00
CA THR A 43 -2.27 -6.93 -3.92
C THR A 43 -2.72 -6.77 -5.37
N PHE A 44 -2.04 -5.90 -6.11
CA PHE A 44 -2.28 -5.60 -7.51
C PHE A 44 -1.17 -6.22 -8.35
N SER A 45 -1.53 -7.05 -9.33
CA SER A 45 -0.58 -7.52 -10.33
C SER A 45 -0.38 -6.50 -11.43
N LEU A 46 0.88 -6.24 -11.77
CA LEU A 46 1.32 -5.28 -12.77
C LEU A 46 2.12 -6.00 -13.84
N ASN A 47 1.73 -5.82 -15.10
CA ASN A 47 2.53 -6.24 -16.24
C ASN A 47 3.44 -5.08 -16.66
N SER A 48 4.43 -4.76 -15.82
CA SER A 48 5.26 -3.56 -15.97
C SER A 48 6.61 -3.72 -15.26
N GLU A 49 7.51 -2.76 -15.49
CA GLU A 49 8.84 -2.73 -14.89
C GLU A 49 8.87 -2.09 -13.50
N ASP A 50 9.93 -2.35 -12.71
CA ASP A 50 10.11 -1.83 -11.34
C ASP A 50 10.03 -0.31 -11.31
N ASN A 51 10.52 0.36 -12.35
CA ASN A 51 10.47 1.82 -12.48
C ASN A 51 9.03 2.36 -12.42
N ILE A 52 8.04 1.62 -12.92
CA ILE A 52 6.62 2.01 -12.84
C ILE A 52 6.14 1.97 -11.39
N ALA A 53 6.49 0.93 -10.63
CA ALA A 53 6.15 0.88 -9.20
C ALA A 53 6.84 2.00 -8.40
N ILE A 54 8.09 2.33 -8.73
CA ILE A 54 8.81 3.44 -8.10
C ILE A 54 8.11 4.78 -8.37
N LEU A 55 7.67 5.04 -9.61
CA LEU A 55 6.92 6.25 -9.95
C LEU A 55 5.59 6.33 -9.19
N ILE A 56 4.84 5.23 -9.10
CA ILE A 56 3.60 5.17 -8.31
C ILE A 56 3.88 5.49 -6.84
N LEU A 57 4.91 4.89 -6.24
CA LEU A 57 5.29 5.15 -4.84
C LEU A 57 5.71 6.60 -4.62
N ASN A 58 6.47 7.20 -5.54
CA ASN A 58 6.88 8.60 -5.45
C ASN A 58 5.66 9.53 -5.49
N ARG A 59 4.72 9.29 -6.41
CA ARG A 59 3.45 10.04 -6.48
C ARG A 59 2.65 9.95 -5.19
N VAL A 60 2.54 8.75 -4.61
CA VAL A 60 1.90 8.56 -3.30
C VAL A 60 2.60 9.40 -2.24
N LYS A 61 3.93 9.37 -2.17
CA LYS A 61 4.72 10.14 -1.19
C LYS A 61 4.53 11.65 -1.34
N GLU A 62 4.46 12.16 -2.56
CA GLU A 62 4.23 13.58 -2.85
C GLU A 62 2.84 14.06 -2.42
N ARG A 63 1.82 13.20 -2.53
CA ARG A 63 0.43 13.54 -2.19
C ARG A 63 0.07 13.31 -0.73
N LEU A 64 0.86 12.57 0.03
CA LEU A 64 0.60 12.25 1.43
C LEU A 64 1.74 12.79 2.32
N GLU A 65 1.47 13.90 2.99
CA GLU A 65 2.45 14.65 3.79
C GLU A 65 3.16 13.78 4.84
N ASN A 66 2.38 12.97 5.56
CA ASN A 66 2.86 12.10 6.64
C ASN A 66 3.50 10.79 6.16
N ALA A 67 3.52 10.54 4.85
CA ALA A 67 4.12 9.33 4.30
C ALA A 67 5.65 9.36 4.44
N THR A 68 6.29 8.21 4.59
CA THR A 68 7.76 8.10 4.69
C THR A 68 8.27 7.04 3.71
N ALA A 69 9.40 7.30 3.08
CA ALA A 69 9.99 6.38 2.11
C ALA A 69 10.90 5.34 2.79
N GLY A 70 10.82 4.10 2.32
CA GLY A 70 11.75 3.01 2.63
C GLY A 70 12.35 2.42 1.35
N LYS A 71 13.18 1.38 1.48
CA LYS A 71 13.97 0.81 0.35
C LYS A 71 13.14 0.40 -0.87
N LYS A 72 11.90 -0.08 -0.68
CA LYS A 72 10.94 -0.47 -1.74
C LYS A 72 9.50 -0.26 -1.30
N CYS A 73 9.25 0.75 -0.47
CA CYS A 73 7.94 0.98 0.10
C CYS A 73 7.74 2.43 0.53
N ILE A 74 6.47 2.78 0.70
CA ILE A 74 6.01 3.95 1.42
C ILE A 74 5.26 3.50 2.66
N ASN A 75 5.51 4.15 3.78
CA ASN A 75 4.83 3.92 5.06
C ASN A 75 4.00 5.14 5.42
N ILE A 76 2.71 4.95 5.65
CA ILE A 76 1.78 6.01 6.02
C ILE A 76 1.26 5.72 7.42
N PRO A 77 1.60 6.55 8.43
CA PRO A 77 1.04 6.42 9.77
C PRO A 77 -0.48 6.52 9.75
N MET A 78 -1.14 5.67 10.52
CA MET A 78 -2.60 5.72 10.74
C MET A 78 -2.88 6.24 12.15
N ARG A 79 -4.15 6.50 12.49
CA ARG A 79 -4.54 7.04 13.82
C ARG A 79 -4.18 6.12 14.99
N THR A 80 -4.09 4.82 14.75
CA THR A 80 -3.70 3.83 15.76
C THR A 80 -2.21 3.51 15.64
N SER A 81 -1.68 2.61 16.46
CA SER A 81 -0.31 2.08 16.34
C SER A 81 -0.14 1.17 15.10
N ALA A 82 -0.69 1.58 13.98
CA ALA A 82 -0.71 0.91 12.70
C ALA A 82 -0.15 1.81 11.60
N ILE A 83 0.39 1.18 10.58
CA ILE A 83 0.99 1.80 9.41
C ILE A 83 0.40 1.13 8.19
N LEU A 84 -0.06 1.93 7.23
CA LEU A 84 -0.31 1.44 5.88
C LEU A 84 1.03 1.40 5.14
N ASN A 85 1.54 0.19 4.93
CA ASN A 85 2.71 -0.06 4.12
C ASN A 85 2.28 -0.32 2.68
N ILE A 86 2.81 0.45 1.73
CA ILE A 86 2.61 0.27 0.30
C ILE A 86 3.97 -0.11 -0.28
N SER A 87 4.14 -1.35 -0.71
CA SER A 87 5.39 -1.92 -1.18
C SER A 87 5.23 -2.52 -2.58
N TYR A 88 6.35 -2.78 -3.26
CA TYR A 88 6.35 -3.59 -4.47
C TYR A 88 7.36 -4.72 -4.38
N PHE A 89 7.08 -5.81 -5.09
CA PHE A 89 7.95 -6.97 -5.19
C PHE A 89 7.69 -7.72 -6.50
N ARG A 90 8.61 -8.63 -6.86
CA ARG A 90 8.40 -9.59 -7.95
C ARG A 90 8.20 -10.99 -7.42
N ASP A 91 7.36 -11.78 -8.08
CA ASP A 91 7.30 -13.22 -7.85
C ASP A 91 8.40 -13.96 -8.64
N THR A 92 8.42 -15.28 -8.50
CA THR A 92 9.35 -16.18 -9.21
C THR A 92 9.14 -16.20 -10.73
N ALA A 93 7.94 -15.83 -11.19
CA ALA A 93 7.62 -15.67 -12.61
C ALA A 93 7.88 -14.23 -13.11
N THR A 94 8.67 -13.47 -12.36
CA THR A 94 9.08 -12.08 -12.60
C THR A 94 7.93 -11.07 -12.71
N ARG A 95 6.70 -11.45 -12.33
CA ARG A 95 5.55 -10.54 -12.33
C ARG A 95 5.71 -9.52 -11.22
N LEU A 96 5.47 -8.25 -11.55
CA LEU A 96 5.51 -7.17 -10.59
C LEU A 96 4.19 -7.10 -9.82
N TYR A 97 4.28 -6.82 -8.53
CA TYR A 97 3.12 -6.61 -7.67
C TYR A 97 3.29 -5.34 -6.86
N LEU A 98 2.21 -4.59 -6.73
CA LEU A 98 2.07 -3.55 -5.71
C LEU A 98 1.20 -4.11 -4.59
N ARG A 99 1.63 -3.96 -3.33
CA ARG A 99 0.93 -4.47 -2.17
C ARG A 99 0.72 -3.36 -1.16
N MET A 100 -0.53 -3.21 -0.75
CA MET A 100 -0.95 -2.38 0.37
C MET A 100 -1.24 -3.30 1.56
N THR A 101 -0.61 -3.07 2.70
CA THR A 101 -0.82 -3.88 3.90
C THR A 101 -0.84 -2.99 5.14
N VAL A 102 -1.85 -3.18 6.00
CA VAL A 102 -1.86 -2.55 7.32
C VAL A 102 -1.04 -3.41 8.28
N VAL A 103 0.01 -2.83 8.86
CA VAL A 103 0.92 -3.51 9.79
C VAL A 103 1.02 -2.72 11.10
N GLN A 104 1.44 -3.38 12.18
CA GLN A 104 1.68 -2.72 13.46
C GLN A 104 2.98 -1.89 13.42
N SER A 105 2.96 -0.67 13.96
CA SER A 105 4.11 0.27 13.91
C SER A 105 5.37 -0.27 14.59
N SER A 106 5.21 -1.04 15.68
CA SER A 106 6.31 -1.68 16.41
C SER A 106 7.13 -2.67 15.57
N LYS A 107 6.52 -3.28 14.53
CA LYS A 107 7.22 -4.21 13.63
C LYS A 107 8.11 -3.52 12.60
N LEU A 108 7.94 -2.20 12.41
CA LEU A 108 8.72 -1.40 11.46
C LEU A 108 9.79 -0.54 12.16
N GLY A 109 9.85 -0.52 13.50
CA GLY A 109 10.76 0.36 14.25
C GLY A 109 10.41 1.85 14.15
N ILE A 110 9.23 2.20 13.63
CA ILE A 110 8.78 3.59 13.45
C ILE A 110 8.04 4.00 14.74
N LYS A 111 8.65 4.91 15.52
CA LYS A 111 7.97 5.57 16.64
C LYS A 111 7.00 6.61 16.10
N ILE A 112 5.71 6.36 16.27
CA ILE A 112 4.66 7.37 16.06
C ILE A 112 4.64 8.18 17.37
N THR A 113 4.99 9.47 17.29
CA THR A 113 5.07 10.40 18.43
C THR A 113 3.88 11.33 18.38
#